data_AF-A0A7K6W792-F1
#
_entry.id   AF-A0A7K6W792-F1
#
_cell.length_a   1.000
_cell.length_b   1.000
_cell.length_c   1.000
_cell.angle_alpha   90.00
_cell.angle_beta   90.00
_cell.angle_gamma   90.00
#
_symmetry.space_group_name_H-M   'P 1'
#
loop_
_entity.id
_entity.type
_entity.pdbx_description
1 polymer ?
#
loop_
_entity_poly.entity_id
_entity_poly.type
_entity_poly.pdbx_seq_one_letter_code
_entity_poly.pdbx_strand_id
1 'polypeptide(L)'
;RKSTNSHLPSLSDDHCRVVLQSSDASNGYINASYVDSYRSPRFFIAAQGPLPGTVVDFWQMVWQEKISVIVMLTGLVEQNKTKCEQYWPEQEEVYGDFTVTLNNTRTTTGLVTRIFCLQKAGCALPRAVEQFHYLLWPDHRVPRNPAQLLFLVEVVNKRGLEVPAGPVLVHCSAGIGRTGTFIALDFLLKMGKAEGKVDVFHCVQRLREQRVSMVQTKEQYTFLYEVLLEGLLCGSTRVPVESIASHVRCLQEAETSRHNNALEKEFKALQNFSELFQLLPCREAEKPNNQPKNRKPGILPADSCRPILTSSLNADGSPGYINAVFAN
;
A
#
# COMPACT_ATOMS: atom_id res chain seq x y z
N ARG A 1 33.99 -14.93 0.31
CA ARG A 1 33.49 -14.91 -1.09
C ARG A 1 32.03 -14.47 -1.04
N LYS A 2 31.71 -13.39 -1.76
CA LYS A 2 30.44 -12.64 -1.70
C LYS A 2 29.22 -13.53 -1.97
N SER A 3 28.24 -13.51 -1.06
CA SER A 3 26.89 -14.06 -1.27
C SER A 3 25.86 -12.94 -1.23
N THR A 4 26.07 -11.87 -2.00
CA THR A 4 25.11 -10.78 -2.15
C THR A 4 24.47 -10.84 -3.54
N ASN A 5 23.17 -11.08 -3.54
CA ASN A 5 22.20 -11.02 -4.64
C ASN A 5 22.21 -12.14 -5.70
N SER A 6 21.15 -12.95 -5.67
CA SER A 6 20.53 -13.50 -6.87
C SER A 6 19.91 -12.36 -7.67
N HIS A 7 20.30 -12.22 -8.94
CA HIS A 7 19.98 -11.16 -9.92
C HIS A 7 21.03 -10.03 -9.99
N LEU A 8 21.79 -10.01 -11.10
CA LEU A 8 22.73 -8.93 -11.43
C LEU A 8 21.98 -7.60 -11.62
N PRO A 9 22.53 -6.45 -11.17
CA PRO A 9 21.95 -5.13 -11.44
C PRO A 9 22.07 -4.78 -12.94
N SER A 10 21.04 -4.15 -13.52
CA SER A 10 21.13 -3.51 -14.83
C SER A 10 21.89 -2.18 -14.72
N LEU A 11 22.62 -1.78 -15.77
CA LEU A 11 23.37 -0.51 -15.83
C LEU A 11 22.55 0.75 -15.51
N SER A 12 21.22 0.72 -15.69
CA SER A 12 20.31 1.81 -15.32
C SER A 12 20.14 2.00 -13.81
N ASP A 13 20.30 0.94 -13.01
CA ASP A 13 20.07 0.97 -11.56
C ASP A 13 21.19 1.75 -10.83
N ASP A 14 22.39 1.82 -11.42
CA ASP A 14 23.55 2.51 -10.85
C ASP A 14 23.39 4.05 -10.78
N HIS A 15 22.59 4.66 -11.65
CA HIS A 15 22.33 6.11 -11.63
C HIS A 15 21.30 6.51 -10.57
N CYS A 16 20.39 5.58 -10.22
CA CYS A 16 19.33 5.83 -9.25
C CYS A 16 19.64 5.23 -7.88
N ARG A 17 20.71 4.44 -7.72
CA ARG A 17 21.03 3.80 -6.44
C ARG A 17 21.33 4.82 -5.34
N VAL A 18 20.94 4.46 -4.12
CA VAL A 18 21.36 5.16 -2.91
C VAL A 18 22.78 4.71 -2.57
N VAL A 19 23.67 5.66 -2.28
CA VAL A 19 25.08 5.40 -1.96
C VAL A 19 25.32 5.78 -0.51
N LEU A 20 25.75 4.82 0.31
CA LEU A 20 26.07 5.10 1.71
C LEU A 20 27.43 5.77 1.83
N GLN A 21 27.49 6.81 2.65
CA GLN A 21 28.73 7.45 3.08
C GLN A 21 29.27 6.66 4.27
N SER A 22 30.11 5.66 4.01
CA SER A 22 30.86 4.95 5.06
C SER A 22 32.17 5.67 5.37
N SER A 23 32.61 5.55 6.63
CA SER A 23 33.95 5.94 7.06
C SER A 23 35.04 4.98 6.58
N ASP A 24 34.70 3.71 6.32
CA ASP A 24 35.63 2.68 5.85
C ASP A 24 35.44 2.37 4.36
N ALA A 25 36.57 2.17 3.66
CA ALA A 25 36.77 2.17 2.21
C ALA A 25 36.01 1.12 1.36
N SER A 26 34.98 0.44 1.89
CA SER A 26 34.04 -0.32 1.06
C SER A 26 33.03 0.65 0.45
N ASN A 27 32.95 0.71 -0.88
CA ASN A 27 31.91 1.46 -1.61
C ASN A 27 30.55 1.22 -0.96
N GLY A 28 30.04 2.19 -0.17
CA GLY A 28 28.87 2.02 0.68
C GLY A 28 27.64 1.66 -0.15
N TYR A 29 27.32 0.38 -0.17
CA TYR A 29 26.26 -0.18 -0.99
C TYR A 29 25.07 -0.52 -0.11
N ILE A 30 23.89 -0.10 -0.55
CA ILE A 30 22.61 -0.59 -0.06
C ILE A 30 21.71 -0.87 -1.27
N ASN A 31 20.91 -1.93 -1.18
CA ASN A 31 19.97 -2.28 -2.25
C ASN A 31 18.71 -1.39 -2.15
N ALA A 32 18.86 -0.15 -2.58
CA ALA A 32 17.82 0.86 -2.63
C ALA A 32 18.05 1.82 -3.80
N SER A 33 16.97 2.32 -4.40
CA SER A 33 17.03 3.27 -5.51
C SER A 33 16.12 4.46 -5.21
N TYR A 34 16.54 5.68 -5.56
CA TYR A 34 15.65 6.84 -5.60
C TYR A 34 14.61 6.65 -6.72
N VAL A 35 13.37 7.01 -6.42
CA VAL A 35 12.25 6.86 -7.34
C VAL A 35 11.41 8.13 -7.34
N ASP A 36 10.98 8.55 -8.51
CA ASP A 36 10.18 9.75 -8.66
C ASP A 36 8.72 9.51 -8.27
N SER A 37 8.09 10.56 -7.74
CA SER A 37 6.64 10.72 -7.77
C SER A 37 6.28 11.69 -8.89
N TYR A 38 4.98 11.85 -9.17
CA TYR A 38 4.51 12.70 -10.25
C TYR A 38 4.91 14.17 -10.01
N ARG A 39 5.72 14.73 -10.92
CA ARG A 39 6.35 16.06 -10.83
C ARG A 39 7.20 16.29 -9.57
N SER A 40 7.61 15.22 -8.89
CA SER A 40 8.40 15.27 -7.66
C SER A 40 9.58 14.30 -7.76
N PRO A 41 10.74 14.77 -8.27
CA PRO A 41 11.91 13.92 -8.46
C PRO A 41 12.43 13.42 -7.11
N ARG A 42 12.88 12.15 -7.06
CA ARG A 42 13.43 11.51 -5.84
C ARG A 42 12.55 11.65 -4.61
N PHE A 43 11.22 11.65 -4.78
CA PHE A 43 10.27 11.72 -3.67
C PHE A 43 10.33 10.46 -2.79
N PHE A 44 10.63 9.31 -3.41
CA PHE A 44 10.73 8.03 -2.73
C PHE A 44 12.15 7.46 -2.76
N ILE A 45 12.44 6.61 -1.79
CA ILE A 45 13.46 5.56 -1.89
C ILE A 45 12.73 4.23 -1.88
N ALA A 46 12.92 3.41 -2.92
CA ALA A 46 12.46 2.04 -2.97
C ALA A 46 13.59 1.09 -2.54
N ALA A 47 13.40 0.35 -1.45
CA ALA A 47 14.44 -0.49 -0.87
C ALA A 47 13.98 -1.94 -0.67
N GLN A 48 14.93 -2.87 -0.63
CA GLN A 48 14.67 -4.21 -0.09
C GLN A 48 14.40 -4.14 1.42
N GLY A 49 13.66 -5.11 1.95
CA GLY A 49 13.59 -5.34 3.39
C GLY A 49 14.97 -5.70 3.94
N PRO A 50 15.37 -5.15 5.10
CA PRO A 50 16.67 -5.47 5.69
C PRO A 50 16.88 -6.97 5.88
N LEU A 51 18.11 -7.41 5.61
CA LEU A 51 18.66 -8.69 6.02
C LEU A 51 19.41 -8.52 7.35
N PRO A 52 19.66 -9.60 8.13
CA PRO A 52 20.42 -9.53 9.38
C PRO A 52 21.72 -8.74 9.29
N GLY A 53 22.49 -8.93 8.21
CA GLY A 53 23.77 -8.25 7.98
C GLY A 53 23.67 -6.83 7.43
N THR A 54 22.47 -6.28 7.22
CA THR A 54 22.24 -4.97 6.57
C THR A 54 21.35 -4.03 7.37
N VAL A 55 20.98 -4.39 8.61
CA VAL A 55 20.15 -3.54 9.48
C VAL A 55 20.86 -2.22 9.81
N VAL A 56 22.17 -2.27 10.07
CA VAL A 56 22.98 -1.07 10.34
C VAL A 56 23.03 -0.17 9.11
N ASP A 57 23.25 -0.74 7.93
CA ASP A 57 23.24 -0.02 6.64
C ASP A 57 21.88 0.64 6.38
N PHE A 58 20.78 -0.02 6.75
CA PHE A 58 19.44 0.52 6.63
C PHE A 58 19.25 1.76 7.51
N TRP A 59 19.65 1.71 8.78
CA TRP A 59 19.59 2.89 9.67
C TRP A 59 20.57 4.00 9.26
N GLN A 60 21.74 3.64 8.73
CA GLN A 60 22.66 4.59 8.10
C GLN A 60 21.99 5.32 6.92
N MET A 61 21.27 4.60 6.05
CA MET A 61 20.50 5.22 4.97
C MET A 61 19.41 6.15 5.52
N VAL A 62 18.62 5.70 6.50
CA VAL A 62 17.55 6.49 7.13
C VAL A 62 18.11 7.80 7.68
N TRP A 63 19.26 7.74 8.37
CA TRP A 63 19.92 8.93 8.89
C TRP A 63 20.51 9.81 7.77
N GLN A 64 21.25 9.23 6.84
CA GLN A 64 21.93 10.00 5.78
C GLN A 64 20.93 10.76 4.91
N GLU A 65 19.89 10.07 4.46
CA GLU A 65 18.86 10.62 3.57
C GLU A 65 17.81 11.44 4.33
N LYS A 66 17.96 11.60 5.65
CA LYS A 66 17.04 12.36 6.51
C LYS A 66 15.59 11.86 6.40
N ILE A 67 15.42 10.56 6.27
CA ILE A 67 14.12 9.91 6.17
C ILE A 67 13.37 10.10 7.50
N SER A 68 12.16 10.66 7.42
CA SER A 68 11.23 10.79 8.55
C SER A 68 10.06 9.82 8.45
N VAL A 69 9.82 9.21 7.27
CA VAL A 69 8.70 8.30 7.02
C VAL A 69 9.18 7.01 6.36
N ILE A 70 8.82 5.88 6.96
CA ILE A 70 9.06 4.53 6.43
C ILE A 70 7.72 3.85 6.16
N VAL A 71 7.55 3.26 4.98
CA VAL A 71 6.38 2.47 4.60
C VAL A 71 6.84 1.01 4.40
N MET A 72 6.41 0.14 5.30
CA MET A 72 6.69 -1.30 5.28
C MET A 72 5.46 -2.06 4.78
N LEU A 73 5.58 -2.70 3.62
CA LEU A 73 4.47 -3.37 2.91
C LEU A 73 4.56 -4.91 3.00
N THR A 74 5.17 -5.46 4.05
CA THR A 74 5.35 -6.91 4.20
C THR A 74 5.29 -7.34 5.65
N GLY A 75 4.81 -8.56 5.92
CA GLY A 75 5.09 -9.23 7.18
C GLY A 75 6.57 -9.59 7.29
N LEU A 76 7.05 -9.85 8.52
CA LEU A 76 8.39 -10.39 8.73
C LEU A 76 8.53 -11.80 8.14
N VAL A 77 7.48 -12.62 8.34
CA VAL A 77 7.38 -13.98 7.81
C VAL A 77 6.03 -14.13 7.11
N GLU A 78 6.05 -14.70 5.91
CA GLU A 78 4.84 -15.06 5.17
C GLU A 78 5.02 -16.45 4.56
N GLN A 79 4.02 -17.32 4.67
CA GLN A 79 4.08 -18.72 4.20
C GLN A 79 5.36 -19.45 4.67
N ASN A 80 5.73 -19.27 5.95
CA ASN A 80 6.95 -19.82 6.56
C ASN A 80 8.27 -19.39 5.90
N LYS A 81 8.27 -18.30 5.14
CA LYS A 81 9.48 -17.70 4.55
C LYS A 81 9.71 -16.33 5.15
N THR A 82 10.92 -16.08 5.64
CA THR A 82 11.36 -14.75 6.06
C THR A 82 11.34 -13.82 4.86
N LYS A 83 10.61 -12.71 4.97
CA LYS A 83 10.49 -11.67 3.95
C LYS A 83 11.29 -10.43 4.30
N CYS A 84 11.45 -10.15 5.59
CA CYS A 84 12.15 -8.98 6.12
C CYS A 84 12.66 -9.30 7.53
N GLU A 85 13.88 -8.88 7.85
CA GLU A 85 14.38 -8.88 9.22
C GLU A 85 13.67 -7.81 10.04
N GLN A 86 13.46 -8.06 11.34
CA GLN A 86 12.98 -7.02 12.23
C GLN A 86 14.13 -6.05 12.49
N TYR A 87 14.00 -4.82 11.99
CA TYR A 87 15.03 -3.78 12.11
C TYR A 87 14.69 -2.74 13.18
N TRP A 88 13.70 -3.00 14.04
CA TRP A 88 13.27 -2.09 15.08
C TRP A 88 13.15 -2.79 16.43
N PRO A 89 13.35 -2.06 17.54
CA PRO A 89 13.26 -2.62 18.88
C PRO A 89 11.84 -2.64 19.42
N GLU A 90 11.64 -3.42 20.49
CA GLU A 90 10.43 -3.31 21.33
C GLU A 90 10.45 -2.09 22.26
N GLN A 91 11.64 -1.65 22.68
CA GLN A 91 11.83 -0.45 23.51
C GLN A 91 13.01 0.37 23.02
N GLU A 92 14.22 -0.16 23.08
CA GLU A 92 15.45 0.50 22.62
C GLU A 92 16.49 -0.53 22.19
N GLU A 93 17.22 -0.23 21.12
CA GLU A 93 18.34 -1.06 20.66
C GLU A 93 19.39 -0.21 19.92
N VAL A 94 20.64 -0.67 19.94
CA VAL A 94 21.78 -0.03 19.28
C VAL A 94 22.14 -0.81 18.02
N TYR A 95 22.12 -0.13 16.88
CA TYR A 95 22.51 -0.63 15.55
C TYR A 95 23.74 0.13 15.05
N GLY A 96 24.95 -0.35 15.36
CA GLY A 96 26.19 0.37 15.06
C GLY A 96 26.24 1.70 15.83
N ASP A 97 26.40 2.83 15.12
CA ASP A 97 26.41 4.17 15.70
C ASP A 97 25.01 4.73 16.00
N PHE A 98 23.95 3.96 15.75
CA PHE A 98 22.57 4.41 15.87
C PHE A 98 21.87 3.81 17.08
N THR A 99 21.33 4.63 17.95
CA THR A 99 20.35 4.21 18.96
C THR A 99 18.96 4.49 18.42
N VAL A 100 18.11 3.46 18.38
CA VAL A 100 16.70 3.57 17.99
C VAL A 100 15.87 3.28 19.22
N THR A 101 14.98 4.21 19.57
CA THR A 101 14.07 4.08 20.71
C THR A 101 12.63 4.14 20.20
N LEU A 102 11.78 3.19 20.60
CA LEU A 102 10.36 3.18 20.29
C LEU A 102 9.60 4.10 21.25
N ASN A 103 9.08 5.22 20.75
CA ASN A 103 8.34 6.20 21.54
C ASN A 103 6.84 5.88 21.62
N ASN A 104 6.25 5.37 20.53
CA ASN A 104 4.81 5.09 20.48
C ASN A 104 4.47 4.02 19.43
N THR A 105 3.43 3.23 19.69
CA THR A 105 2.82 2.32 18.73
C THR A 105 1.31 2.54 18.69
N ARG A 106 0.76 2.70 17.49
CA ARG A 106 -0.69 2.77 17.24
C ARG A 106 -1.09 1.66 16.29
N THR A 107 -2.06 0.85 16.70
CA THR A 107 -2.56 -0.24 15.88
C THR A 107 -4.00 0.05 15.47
N THR A 108 -4.24 -0.04 14.17
CA THR A 108 -5.57 -0.04 13.57
C THR A 108 -5.75 -1.31 12.75
N THR A 109 -6.96 -1.59 12.27
CA THR A 109 -7.22 -2.77 11.44
C THR A 109 -6.31 -2.77 10.22
N GLY A 110 -5.29 -3.64 10.22
CA GLY A 110 -4.41 -3.81 9.06
C GLY A 110 -3.22 -2.87 8.94
N LEU A 111 -3.05 -1.91 9.86
CA LEU A 111 -1.96 -0.94 9.84
C LEU A 111 -1.43 -0.71 11.26
N VAL A 112 -0.12 -0.94 11.44
CA VAL A 112 0.61 -0.60 12.66
C VAL A 112 1.48 0.62 12.37
N THR A 113 1.36 1.67 13.18
CA THR A 113 2.20 2.88 13.09
C THR A 113 3.13 2.92 14.29
N ARG A 114 4.44 3.06 14.05
CA ARG A 114 5.47 3.19 15.09
C ARG A 114 6.16 4.53 14.98
N ILE A 115 6.41 5.19 16.11
CA ILE A 115 7.17 6.44 16.17
C ILE A 115 8.48 6.12 16.89
N PHE A 116 9.59 6.32 16.19
CA PHE A 116 10.93 6.10 16.70
C PHE A 116 11.66 7.41 16.97
N CYS A 117 12.51 7.41 17.98
CA CYS A 117 13.60 8.36 18.17
C CYS A 117 14.88 7.73 17.61
N LEU A 118 15.46 8.32 16.58
CA LEU A 118 16.72 7.89 15.99
C LEU A 118 17.83 8.85 16.41
N GLN A 119 18.83 8.34 17.11
CA GLN A 119 19.97 9.09 17.64
C GLN A 119 21.27 8.53 17.08
N LYS A 120 22.11 9.37 16.48
CA LYS A 120 23.46 8.97 16.01
C LYS A 120 24.52 9.36 17.05
N ALA A 121 25.48 8.47 17.32
CA ALA A 121 26.63 8.76 18.17
C ALA A 121 27.37 10.02 17.68
N GLY A 122 27.74 10.88 18.62
CA GLY A 122 28.42 12.16 18.34
C GLY A 122 27.54 13.26 17.72
N CYS A 123 26.26 12.99 17.41
CA CYS A 123 25.31 14.02 16.96
C CYS A 123 24.43 14.47 18.14
N ALA A 124 24.21 15.78 18.31
CA ALA A 124 23.44 16.29 19.46
C ALA A 124 21.91 16.17 19.30
N LEU A 125 21.41 16.17 18.06
CA LEU A 125 19.98 16.24 17.79
C LEU A 125 19.43 14.88 17.32
N PRO A 126 18.52 14.24 18.07
CA PRO A 126 17.80 13.08 17.60
C PRO A 126 16.79 13.45 16.50
N ARG A 127 16.33 12.45 15.76
CA ARG A 127 15.33 12.58 14.70
C ARG A 127 14.14 11.68 14.95
N ALA A 128 12.94 12.19 14.73
CA ALA A 128 11.73 11.38 14.76
C ALA A 128 11.57 10.64 13.42
N VAL A 129 11.28 9.34 13.48
CA VAL A 129 10.99 8.50 12.31
C VAL A 129 9.66 7.79 12.53
N GLU A 130 8.69 7.99 11.64
CA GLU A 130 7.38 7.33 11.68
C GLU A 130 7.36 6.17 10.68
N GLN A 131 7.11 4.95 11.15
CA GLN A 131 6.96 3.76 10.31
C GLN A 131 5.49 3.37 10.22
N PHE A 132 4.99 3.25 8.99
CA PHE A 132 3.70 2.69 8.64
C PHE A 132 3.89 1.26 8.14
N HIS A 133 3.45 0.29 8.94
CA HIS A 133 3.53 -1.14 8.66
C HIS A 133 2.18 -1.69 8.22
N TYR A 134 2.00 -1.84 6.91
CA TYR A 134 0.78 -2.32 6.30
C TYR A 134 0.76 -3.85 6.23
N LEU A 135 -0.22 -4.46 6.91
CA LEU A 135 -0.32 -5.90 7.13
C LEU A 135 -1.37 -6.60 6.24
N LEU A 136 -2.22 -5.85 5.54
CA LEU A 136 -3.27 -6.44 4.68
C LEU A 136 -2.82 -6.74 3.25
N TRP A 137 -1.51 -6.80 3.00
CA TRP A 137 -1.00 -7.23 1.71
C TRP A 137 -0.66 -8.74 1.75
N PRO A 138 -1.54 -9.62 1.23
CA PRO A 138 -1.29 -11.05 1.26
C PRO A 138 -0.09 -11.46 0.40
N ASP A 139 0.54 -12.57 0.76
CA ASP A 139 1.64 -13.15 -0.03
C ASP A 139 1.15 -13.59 -1.42
N HIS A 140 1.91 -13.24 -2.45
CA HIS A 140 1.64 -13.49 -3.87
C HIS A 140 0.25 -13.04 -4.38
N ARG A 141 -0.44 -12.16 -3.64
CA ARG A 141 -1.77 -11.64 -3.99
C ARG A 141 -1.81 -10.13 -3.79
N VAL A 142 -2.99 -9.55 -4.00
CA VAL A 142 -3.29 -8.13 -3.84
C VAL A 142 -4.28 -7.92 -2.69
N PRO A 143 -4.29 -6.74 -2.03
CA PRO A 143 -5.26 -6.42 -0.99
C PRO A 143 -6.70 -6.57 -1.48
N ARG A 144 -7.57 -7.11 -0.62
CA ARG A 144 -9.01 -7.23 -0.93
C ARG A 144 -9.78 -5.92 -0.77
N ASN A 145 -9.29 -5.03 0.09
CA ASN A 145 -9.89 -3.73 0.36
C ASN A 145 -8.88 -2.63 -0.03
N PRO A 146 -9.06 -1.98 -1.19
CA PRO A 146 -8.14 -0.95 -1.68
C PRO A 146 -8.19 0.34 -0.86
N ALA A 147 -9.30 0.64 -0.17
CA ALA A 147 -9.49 1.88 0.61
C ALA A 147 -8.43 2.10 1.69
N GLN A 148 -7.92 1.04 2.32
CA GLN A 148 -6.85 1.18 3.31
C GLN A 148 -5.51 1.56 2.69
N LEU A 149 -5.22 1.05 1.49
CA LEU A 149 -4.01 1.41 0.75
C LEU A 149 -4.08 2.86 0.27
N LEU A 150 -5.25 3.29 -0.22
CA LEU A 150 -5.51 4.69 -0.58
C LEU A 150 -5.32 5.63 0.60
N PHE A 151 -5.83 5.26 1.77
CA PHE A 151 -5.60 6.01 3.00
C PHE A 151 -4.13 6.09 3.38
N LEU A 152 -3.38 4.99 3.24
CA LEU A 152 -1.96 5.00 3.51
C LEU A 152 -1.23 5.98 2.58
N VAL A 153 -1.57 6.01 1.29
CA VAL A 153 -1.03 7.00 0.33
C VAL A 153 -1.37 8.43 0.75
N GLU A 154 -2.61 8.70 1.18
CA GLU A 154 -3.05 10.01 1.66
C GLU A 154 -2.25 10.47 2.89
N VAL A 155 -2.11 9.60 3.90
CA VAL A 155 -1.37 9.90 5.14
C VAL A 155 0.11 10.16 4.85
N VAL A 156 0.74 9.31 4.04
CA VAL A 156 2.16 9.45 3.68
C VAL A 156 2.40 10.76 2.93
N ASN A 157 1.53 11.12 1.99
CA ASN A 157 1.62 12.39 1.28
C ASN A 157 1.44 13.60 2.20
N LYS A 158 0.47 13.54 3.12
CA LYS A 158 0.27 14.61 4.12
C LYS A 158 1.51 14.79 4.99
N ARG A 159 2.13 13.70 5.46
CA ARG A 159 3.36 13.75 6.24
C ARG A 159 4.54 14.32 5.45
N GLY A 160 4.67 13.94 4.18
CA GLY A 160 5.70 14.50 3.30
C GLY A 160 5.59 16.02 3.11
N LEU A 161 4.39 16.59 3.23
CA LEU A 161 4.16 18.03 3.18
C LEU A 161 4.41 18.73 4.53
N GLU A 162 4.05 18.09 5.65
CA GLU A 162 4.18 18.65 7.00
C GLU A 162 5.64 18.68 7.49
N VAL A 163 6.43 17.66 7.15
CA VAL A 163 7.82 17.50 7.64
C VAL A 163 8.76 17.23 6.45
N PRO A 164 9.13 18.25 5.66
CA PRO A 164 10.07 18.09 4.55
C PRO A 164 11.50 17.87 5.07
N ALA A 165 11.80 16.63 5.46
CA ALA A 165 13.11 16.23 5.99
C ALA A 165 13.96 15.49 4.94
N GLY A 166 13.33 14.62 4.13
CA GLY A 166 13.96 13.73 3.14
C GLY A 166 12.92 12.92 2.34
N PRO A 167 13.34 11.99 1.47
CA PRO A 167 12.43 11.13 0.73
C PRO A 167 11.66 10.17 1.66
N VAL A 168 10.52 9.69 1.19
CA VAL A 168 9.78 8.62 1.86
C VAL A 168 10.43 7.28 1.51
N LEU A 169 10.81 6.51 2.53
CA LEU A 169 11.34 5.16 2.32
C LEU A 169 10.19 4.17 2.19
N VAL A 170 10.11 3.43 1.09
CA VAL A 170 9.11 2.38 0.86
C VAL A 170 9.82 1.05 0.63
N HIS A 171 9.47 0.04 1.40
CA HIS A 171 10.04 -1.30 1.22
C HIS A 171 9.00 -2.41 1.39
N CYS A 172 9.31 -3.56 0.81
CA CYS A 172 8.61 -4.81 1.08
C CYS A 172 9.68 -5.87 1.37
N SER A 173 9.69 -6.99 0.66
CA SER A 173 10.79 -7.96 0.69
C SER A 173 11.88 -7.58 -0.31
N ALA A 174 11.64 -7.70 -1.62
CA ALA A 174 12.63 -7.32 -2.64
C ALA A 174 12.64 -5.82 -3.02
N GLY A 175 11.63 -5.06 -2.56
CA GLY A 175 11.52 -3.63 -2.86
C GLY A 175 11.09 -3.28 -4.27
N ILE A 176 10.36 -4.16 -4.97
CA ILE A 176 9.97 -3.99 -6.38
C ILE A 176 8.48 -4.24 -6.65
N GLY A 177 7.88 -5.27 -6.03
CA GLY A 177 6.48 -5.64 -6.26
C GLY A 177 5.50 -4.70 -5.56
N ARG A 178 5.19 -4.99 -4.28
CA ARG A 178 4.30 -4.17 -3.45
C ARG A 178 4.76 -2.70 -3.36
N THR A 179 6.06 -2.48 -3.20
CA THR A 179 6.71 -1.17 -3.24
C THR A 179 6.43 -0.43 -4.55
N GLY A 180 6.60 -1.11 -5.70
CA GLY A 180 6.32 -0.50 -6.99
C GLY A 180 4.84 -0.18 -7.18
N THR A 181 3.93 -1.05 -6.74
CA THR A 181 2.50 -0.79 -6.81
C THR A 181 2.10 0.41 -5.94
N PHE A 182 2.64 0.54 -4.73
CA PHE A 182 2.37 1.69 -3.85
C PHE A 182 2.86 3.01 -4.48
N ILE A 183 4.10 3.04 -4.98
CA ILE A 183 4.68 4.23 -5.60
C ILE A 183 3.95 4.60 -6.90
N ALA A 184 3.61 3.60 -7.72
CA ALA A 184 2.84 3.83 -8.95
C ALA A 184 1.46 4.41 -8.65
N LEU A 185 0.78 3.92 -7.60
CA LEU A 185 -0.52 4.43 -7.18
C LEU A 185 -0.43 5.90 -6.77
N ASP A 186 0.56 6.26 -5.94
CA ASP A 186 0.81 7.65 -5.57
C ASP A 186 1.01 8.55 -6.80
N PHE A 187 1.89 8.12 -7.71
CA PHE A 187 2.18 8.84 -8.94
C PHE A 187 0.90 9.05 -9.78
N LEU A 188 0.12 7.99 -9.98
CA LEU A 188 -1.06 8.01 -10.84
C LEU A 188 -2.22 8.82 -10.24
N LEU A 189 -2.41 8.79 -8.91
CA LEU A 189 -3.41 9.65 -8.24
C LEU A 189 -3.06 11.13 -8.39
N LYS A 190 -1.78 11.49 -8.24
CA LYS A 190 -1.29 12.86 -8.46
C LYS A 190 -1.44 13.28 -9.92
N MET A 191 -1.10 12.40 -10.87
CA MET A 191 -1.29 12.62 -12.31
C MET A 191 -2.76 12.84 -12.66
N GLY A 192 -3.64 11.93 -12.20
CA GLY A 192 -5.09 12.02 -12.45
C GLY A 192 -5.68 13.32 -11.91
N LYS A 193 -5.25 13.76 -10.73
CA LYS A 193 -5.68 15.04 -10.14
C LYS A 193 -5.15 16.25 -10.92
N ALA A 194 -3.91 16.19 -11.43
CA ALA A 194 -3.26 17.32 -12.10
C ALA A 194 -3.66 17.46 -13.59
N GLU A 195 -3.91 16.36 -14.28
CA GLU A 195 -4.12 16.34 -15.74
C GLU A 195 -5.52 15.90 -16.16
N GLY A 196 -6.32 15.34 -15.24
CA GLY A 196 -7.59 14.70 -15.56
C GLY A 196 -7.44 13.43 -16.42
N LYS A 197 -6.21 12.88 -16.50
CA LYS A 197 -5.84 11.68 -17.26
C LYS A 197 -4.82 10.87 -16.48
N VAL A 198 -4.73 9.58 -16.77
CA VAL A 198 -3.75 8.68 -16.19
C VAL A 198 -3.13 7.80 -17.27
N ASP A 199 -1.84 7.49 -17.13
CA ASP A 199 -1.12 6.55 -17.99
C ASP A 199 -0.37 5.54 -17.13
N VAL A 200 -1.04 4.42 -16.84
CA VAL A 200 -0.51 3.37 -15.98
C VAL A 200 0.69 2.67 -16.63
N PHE A 201 0.66 2.47 -17.96
CA PHE A 201 1.73 1.80 -18.67
C PHE A 201 3.01 2.63 -18.63
N HIS A 202 2.92 3.91 -19.01
CA HIS A 202 4.07 4.79 -19.02
C HIS A 202 4.60 5.07 -17.60
N CYS A 203 3.71 5.18 -16.60
CA CYS A 203 4.11 5.27 -15.19
C CYS A 203 4.98 4.07 -14.80
N VAL A 204 4.50 2.83 -15.00
CA VAL A 204 5.25 1.62 -14.62
C VAL A 204 6.53 1.47 -15.43
N GLN A 205 6.51 1.83 -16.72
CA GLN A 205 7.70 1.87 -17.55
C GLN A 205 8.76 2.81 -16.95
N ARG A 206 8.38 4.04 -16.60
CA ARG A 206 9.28 5.03 -15.99
C ARG A 206 9.84 4.55 -14.65
N LEU A 207 9.01 3.94 -13.79
CA LEU A 207 9.49 3.36 -12.54
C LEU A 207 10.53 2.26 -12.78
N ARG A 208 10.37 1.46 -13.84
CA ARG A 208 11.31 0.40 -14.22
C ARG A 208 12.63 0.92 -14.78
N GLU A 209 12.67 2.14 -15.29
CA GLU A 209 13.90 2.83 -15.67
C GLU A 209 14.73 3.22 -14.43
N GLN A 210 14.07 3.50 -13.30
CA GLN A 210 14.72 3.89 -12.04
C GLN A 210 15.06 2.72 -11.10
N ARG A 211 14.27 1.64 -11.14
CA ARG A 211 14.52 0.40 -10.39
C ARG A 211 13.91 -0.79 -11.11
N VAL A 212 14.68 -1.85 -11.30
CA VAL A 212 14.26 -3.00 -12.12
C VAL A 212 12.98 -3.66 -11.59
N SER A 213 12.11 -4.11 -12.51
CA SER A 213 10.93 -4.95 -12.20
C SER A 213 9.90 -4.32 -11.24
N MET A 214 9.86 -2.98 -11.12
CA MET A 214 8.79 -2.28 -10.40
C MET A 214 7.41 -2.69 -10.91
N VAL A 215 6.50 -2.99 -9.99
CA VAL A 215 5.22 -3.70 -10.24
C VAL A 215 5.52 -5.06 -10.89
N GLN A 216 5.76 -6.06 -10.04
CA GLN A 216 6.43 -7.29 -10.42
C GLN A 216 5.51 -8.30 -11.14
N THR A 217 4.24 -8.36 -10.76
CA THR A 217 3.29 -9.37 -11.29
C THR A 217 2.14 -8.74 -12.04
N LYS A 218 1.50 -9.52 -12.93
CA LYS A 218 0.30 -9.09 -13.66
C LYS A 218 -0.84 -8.76 -12.70
N GLU A 219 -0.99 -9.52 -11.64
CA GLU A 219 -2.04 -9.32 -10.63
C GLU A 219 -1.85 -7.98 -9.93
N GLN A 220 -0.61 -7.60 -9.60
CA GLN A 220 -0.29 -6.28 -9.04
C GLN A 220 -0.59 -5.15 -10.02
N TYR A 221 -0.34 -5.37 -11.32
CA TYR A 221 -0.64 -4.40 -12.37
C TYR A 221 -2.15 -4.24 -12.59
N THR A 222 -2.93 -5.34 -12.59
CA THR A 222 -4.40 -5.29 -12.63
C THR A 222 -4.95 -4.56 -11.40
N PHE A 223 -4.49 -4.92 -10.21
CA PHE A 223 -4.89 -4.27 -8.97
C PHE A 223 -4.59 -2.78 -8.96
N LEU A 224 -3.48 -2.35 -9.58
CA LEU A 224 -3.16 -0.94 -9.73
C LEU A 224 -4.25 -0.17 -10.49
N TYR A 225 -4.86 -0.75 -11.51
CA TYR A 225 -6.02 -0.14 -12.19
C TYR A 225 -7.25 -0.09 -11.28
N GLU A 226 -7.53 -1.18 -10.55
CA GLU A 226 -8.70 -1.27 -9.66
C GLU A 226 -8.63 -0.21 -8.55
N VAL A 227 -7.50 -0.14 -7.84
CA VAL A 227 -7.32 0.83 -6.74
C VAL A 227 -7.21 2.27 -7.25
N LEU A 228 -6.64 2.49 -8.45
CA LEU A 228 -6.59 3.82 -9.06
C LEU A 228 -7.99 4.30 -9.42
N LEU A 229 -8.80 3.44 -10.05
CA LEU A 229 -10.18 3.73 -10.36
C LEU A 229 -10.94 4.08 -9.07
N GLU A 230 -10.70 3.33 -7.99
CA GLU A 230 -11.34 3.61 -6.72
C GLU A 230 -10.96 4.98 -6.15
N GLY A 231 -9.66 5.29 -6.10
CA GLY A 231 -9.16 6.55 -5.58
C GLY A 231 -9.61 7.76 -6.39
N LEU A 232 -9.76 7.63 -7.71
CA LEU A 232 -10.19 8.73 -8.59
C LEU A 232 -11.71 8.95 -8.57
N LEU A 233 -12.52 7.89 -8.44
CA LEU A 233 -13.98 8.01 -8.42
C LEU A 233 -14.52 8.44 -7.05
N CYS A 234 -13.99 7.89 -5.96
CA CYS A 234 -14.49 8.17 -4.61
C CYS A 234 -13.85 9.42 -3.99
N GLY A 235 -12.58 9.69 -4.28
CA GLY A 235 -11.81 10.67 -3.51
C GLY A 235 -11.73 10.31 -2.01
N SER A 236 -11.45 11.32 -1.17
CA SER A 236 -11.44 11.15 0.28
C SER A 236 -12.82 11.51 0.84
N THR A 237 -13.55 10.51 1.34
CA THR A 237 -14.85 10.65 1.98
C THR A 237 -14.76 10.70 3.51
N ARG A 238 -13.54 10.74 4.06
CA ARG A 238 -13.32 10.77 5.52
C ARG A 238 -13.54 12.16 6.06
N VAL A 239 -14.36 12.25 7.12
CA VAL A 239 -14.68 13.50 7.79
C VAL A 239 -14.27 13.40 9.26
N PRO A 240 -13.48 14.34 9.79
CA PRO A 240 -13.21 14.42 11.23
C PRO A 240 -14.52 14.52 12.02
N VAL A 241 -14.57 13.89 13.20
CA VAL A 241 -15.81 13.84 14.01
C VAL A 241 -16.30 15.24 14.36
N GLU A 242 -15.38 16.15 14.65
CA GLU A 242 -15.65 17.57 14.93
C GLU A 242 -16.27 18.31 13.74
N SER A 243 -16.10 17.80 12.51
CA SER A 243 -16.57 18.42 11.26
C SER A 243 -17.80 17.74 10.67
N ILE A 244 -18.30 16.63 11.25
CA ILE A 244 -19.38 15.84 10.65
C ILE A 244 -20.68 16.64 10.54
N ALA A 245 -21.03 17.40 11.59
CA ALA A 245 -22.26 18.18 11.62
C ALA A 245 -22.26 19.28 10.54
N SER A 246 -21.13 19.98 10.37
CA SER A 246 -20.97 20.97 9.29
C SER A 246 -21.00 20.33 7.91
N HIS A 247 -20.35 19.17 7.75
CA HIS A 247 -20.31 18.46 6.47
C HIS A 247 -21.71 18.03 6.03
N VAL A 248 -22.51 17.44 6.93
CA VAL A 248 -23.90 17.03 6.64
C VAL A 248 -24.76 18.23 6.25
N ARG A 249 -24.66 19.37 6.94
CA ARG A 249 -25.39 20.59 6.55
C ARG A 249 -25.01 21.05 5.14
N CYS A 250 -23.71 21.07 4.81
CA CYS A 250 -23.25 21.45 3.48
C CYS A 250 -23.81 20.52 2.39
N LEU A 251 -23.88 19.21 2.64
CA LEU A 251 -24.47 18.24 1.70
C LEU A 251 -25.96 18.51 1.47
N GLN A 252 -26.73 18.80 2.53
CA GLN A 252 -28.16 19.11 2.44
C GLN A 252 -28.43 20.45 1.74
N GLU A 253 -27.64 21.48 2.03
CA GLU A 253 -27.75 22.78 1.36
C GLU A 253 -27.45 22.65 -0.14
N ALA A 254 -26.44 21.86 -0.51
CA ALA A 254 -26.07 21.62 -1.90
C ALA A 254 -27.20 20.96 -2.71
N GLU A 255 -27.95 20.01 -2.12
CA GLU A 255 -29.15 19.41 -2.73
C GLU A 255 -30.23 20.44 -3.08
N THR A 256 -30.49 21.39 -2.18
CA THR A 256 -31.54 22.41 -2.40
C THR A 256 -31.20 23.38 -3.53
N SER A 257 -29.91 23.57 -3.84
CA SER A 257 -29.44 24.55 -4.83
C SER A 257 -29.63 24.13 -6.31
N ARG A 258 -30.09 22.90 -6.61
CA ARG A 258 -30.25 22.28 -7.96
C ARG A 258 -29.02 22.30 -8.88
N HIS A 259 -27.91 22.94 -8.50
CA HIS A 259 -26.71 23.11 -9.32
C HIS A 259 -25.56 22.20 -8.87
N ASN A 260 -25.64 21.59 -7.68
CA ASN A 260 -24.60 20.70 -7.18
C ASN A 260 -25.14 19.62 -6.23
N ASN A 261 -25.73 18.56 -6.79
CA ASN A 261 -26.23 17.44 -5.98
C ASN A 261 -25.06 16.53 -5.55
N ALA A 262 -24.39 16.90 -4.46
CA ALA A 262 -23.19 16.22 -3.97
C ALA A 262 -23.48 14.78 -3.52
N LEU A 263 -24.59 14.56 -2.80
CA LEU A 263 -25.02 13.23 -2.35
C LEU A 263 -25.35 12.31 -3.52
N GLU A 264 -26.04 12.81 -4.55
CA GLU A 264 -26.33 12.02 -5.76
C GLU A 264 -25.06 11.63 -6.50
N LYS A 265 -24.06 12.53 -6.59
CA LYS A 265 -22.76 12.22 -7.20
C LYS A 265 -22.03 11.13 -6.42
N GLU A 266 -22.02 11.23 -5.08
CA GLU A 266 -21.40 10.24 -4.21
C GLU A 266 -22.12 8.87 -4.32
N PHE A 267 -23.45 8.88 -4.29
CA PHE A 267 -24.25 7.65 -4.43
C PHE A 267 -24.11 7.03 -5.82
N LYS A 268 -24.02 7.84 -6.88
CA LYS A 268 -23.75 7.36 -8.25
C LYS A 268 -22.36 6.72 -8.35
N ALA A 269 -21.36 7.23 -7.63
CA ALA A 269 -20.07 6.55 -7.54
C ALA A 269 -20.25 5.14 -6.97
N LEU A 270 -20.96 4.97 -5.84
CA LEU A 270 -21.25 3.65 -5.25
C LEU A 270 -21.96 2.69 -6.22
N GLN A 271 -22.86 3.21 -7.06
CA GLN A 271 -23.52 2.42 -8.11
C GLN A 271 -22.53 1.92 -9.17
N ASN A 272 -21.65 2.79 -9.68
CA ASN A 272 -20.61 2.40 -10.64
C ASN A 272 -19.68 1.32 -10.07
N PHE A 273 -19.36 1.38 -8.77
CA PHE A 273 -18.62 0.30 -8.12
C PHE A 273 -19.41 -1.01 -8.07
N SER A 274 -20.69 -0.92 -7.73
CA SER A 274 -21.55 -2.10 -7.68
C SER A 274 -21.59 -2.80 -9.04
N GLU A 275 -21.61 -2.05 -10.14
CA GLU A 275 -21.52 -2.59 -11.51
C GLU A 275 -20.18 -3.28 -11.79
N LEU A 276 -19.06 -2.72 -11.32
CA LEU A 276 -17.74 -3.37 -11.44
C LEU A 276 -17.70 -4.71 -10.68
N PHE A 277 -18.31 -4.77 -9.49
CA PHE A 277 -18.35 -5.98 -8.68
C PHE A 277 -19.42 -6.99 -9.12
N GLN A 278 -20.45 -6.59 -9.86
CA GLN A 278 -21.38 -7.52 -10.53
C GLN A 278 -20.66 -8.44 -11.53
N LEU A 279 -19.45 -8.09 -11.95
CA LEU A 279 -18.59 -8.94 -12.79
C LEU A 279 -18.00 -10.14 -12.02
N LEU A 280 -18.11 -10.18 -10.68
CA LEU A 280 -17.65 -11.32 -9.91
C LEU A 280 -18.49 -12.57 -10.25
N PRO A 281 -17.86 -13.74 -10.44
CA PRO A 281 -18.58 -14.96 -10.78
C PRO A 281 -19.64 -15.32 -9.74
N CYS A 282 -20.88 -15.53 -10.20
CA CYS A 282 -22.01 -16.01 -9.41
C CYS A 282 -22.45 -17.42 -9.86
N ARG A 283 -21.50 -18.26 -10.31
CA ARG A 283 -21.79 -19.48 -11.07
C ARG A 283 -22.62 -20.48 -10.26
N GLU A 284 -22.38 -20.56 -8.95
CA GLU A 284 -23.15 -21.45 -8.08
C GLU A 284 -24.59 -21.00 -7.90
N ALA A 285 -24.82 -19.69 -7.85
CA ALA A 285 -26.14 -19.10 -7.72
C ALA A 285 -26.96 -19.23 -9.03
N GLU A 286 -26.29 -19.25 -10.18
CA GLU A 286 -26.88 -19.35 -11.52
C GLU A 286 -27.29 -20.79 -11.91
N LYS A 287 -26.83 -21.80 -11.18
CA LYS A 287 -27.18 -23.21 -11.44
C LYS A 287 -28.70 -23.42 -11.47
N PRO A 288 -29.25 -24.21 -12.42
CA PRO A 288 -30.70 -24.47 -12.51
C PRO A 288 -31.35 -24.92 -11.19
N ASN A 289 -30.67 -25.79 -10.43
CA ASN A 289 -31.15 -26.31 -9.15
C ASN A 289 -31.17 -25.26 -8.02
N ASN A 290 -30.46 -24.14 -8.19
CA ASN A 290 -30.36 -23.06 -7.20
C ASN A 290 -31.17 -21.82 -7.58
N GLN A 291 -31.55 -21.64 -8.85
CA GLN A 291 -32.39 -20.53 -9.29
C GLN A 291 -33.69 -20.39 -8.48
N PRO A 292 -34.44 -21.46 -8.14
CA PRO A 292 -35.65 -21.35 -7.33
C PRO A 292 -35.39 -20.89 -5.88
N LYS A 293 -34.13 -20.99 -5.42
CA LYS A 293 -33.70 -20.58 -4.07
C LYS A 293 -33.36 -19.08 -4.01
N ASN A 294 -33.41 -18.37 -5.14
CA ASN A 294 -33.13 -16.95 -5.24
C ASN A 294 -34.44 -16.15 -5.34
N ARG A 295 -34.72 -15.29 -4.37
CA ARG A 295 -35.94 -14.44 -4.38
C ARG A 295 -35.95 -13.43 -5.53
N LYS A 296 -34.78 -12.93 -5.93
CA LYS A 296 -34.60 -11.96 -7.02
C LYS A 296 -33.50 -12.46 -7.96
N PRO A 297 -33.77 -12.66 -9.26
CA PRO A 297 -32.79 -13.22 -10.20
C PRO A 297 -31.50 -12.43 -10.36
N GLY A 298 -31.54 -11.10 -10.18
CA GLY A 298 -30.37 -10.21 -10.30
C GLY A 298 -29.62 -9.94 -8.99
N ILE A 299 -30.03 -10.54 -7.87
CA ILE A 299 -29.39 -10.35 -6.57
C ILE A 299 -28.80 -11.69 -6.14
N LEU A 300 -27.59 -11.96 -6.63
CA LEU A 300 -26.89 -13.23 -6.45
C LEU A 300 -25.60 -13.03 -5.64
N PRO A 301 -25.24 -13.98 -4.77
CA PRO A 301 -24.00 -13.92 -4.03
C PRO A 301 -22.83 -14.34 -4.92
N ALA A 302 -21.75 -13.55 -4.92
CA ALA A 302 -20.50 -13.95 -5.57
C ALA A 302 -19.94 -15.24 -4.95
N ASP A 303 -19.39 -16.12 -5.78
CA ASP A 303 -18.88 -17.43 -5.38
C ASP A 303 -17.80 -17.33 -4.29
N SER A 304 -17.02 -16.24 -4.29
CA SER A 304 -15.94 -15.98 -3.33
C SER A 304 -16.41 -15.55 -1.93
N CYS A 305 -17.68 -15.12 -1.80
CA CYS A 305 -18.19 -14.49 -0.57
C CYS A 305 -19.38 -15.25 0.04
N ARG A 306 -19.89 -16.27 -0.65
CA ARG A 306 -21.02 -17.07 -0.17
C ARG A 306 -20.64 -18.03 0.96
N PRO A 307 -21.55 -18.34 1.89
CA PRO A 307 -21.39 -19.47 2.79
C PRO A 307 -21.49 -20.79 2.02
N ILE A 308 -20.75 -21.79 2.50
CA ILE A 308 -20.78 -23.17 1.99
C ILE A 308 -21.48 -24.04 3.03
N LEU A 309 -22.66 -24.57 2.68
CA LEU A 309 -23.44 -25.41 3.60
C LEU A 309 -22.94 -26.86 3.51
N THR A 310 -22.00 -27.23 4.38
CA THR A 310 -21.40 -28.57 4.40
C THR A 310 -22.27 -29.64 5.06
N SER A 311 -23.18 -29.23 5.95
CA SER A 311 -24.11 -30.13 6.66
C SER A 311 -25.37 -30.48 5.85
N SER A 312 -25.60 -29.81 4.72
CA SER A 312 -26.74 -30.05 3.84
C SER A 312 -26.20 -30.35 2.45
N LEU A 313 -26.15 -31.62 2.06
CA LEU A 313 -25.64 -32.02 0.75
C LEU A 313 -26.79 -32.12 -0.27
N ASN A 314 -26.50 -31.77 -1.51
CA ASN A 314 -27.37 -32.04 -2.64
C ASN A 314 -27.30 -33.54 -2.99
N ALA A 315 -28.21 -34.00 -3.85
CA ALA A 315 -28.29 -35.41 -4.27
C ALA A 315 -27.02 -35.92 -4.99
N ASP A 316 -26.21 -35.03 -5.55
CA ASP A 316 -24.92 -35.31 -6.19
C ASP A 316 -23.73 -35.27 -5.21
N GLY A 317 -23.98 -35.09 -3.91
CA GLY A 317 -22.96 -34.97 -2.88
C GLY A 317 -22.29 -33.59 -2.79
N SER A 318 -22.71 -32.61 -3.61
CA SER A 318 -22.18 -31.25 -3.53
C SER A 318 -22.75 -30.49 -2.33
N PRO A 319 -22.03 -29.49 -1.78
CA PRO A 319 -22.53 -28.67 -0.68
C PRO A 319 -23.83 -27.93 -1.04
N GLY A 320 -24.66 -27.73 -0.03
CA GLY A 320 -25.91 -26.98 -0.14
C GLY A 320 -25.67 -25.51 -0.46
N TYR A 321 -26.71 -24.89 -1.01
CA TYR A 321 -26.70 -23.50 -1.43
C TYR A 321 -27.75 -22.69 -0.68
N ILE A 322 -27.36 -21.50 -0.25
CA ILE A 322 -28.23 -20.44 0.23
C ILE A 322 -27.77 -19.11 -0.38
N ASN A 323 -28.72 -18.26 -0.76
CA ASN A 323 -28.43 -16.91 -1.22
C ASN A 323 -28.10 -16.01 -0.02
N ALA A 324 -26.82 -15.95 0.33
CA ALA A 324 -26.27 -15.15 1.41
C ALA A 324 -24.79 -14.84 1.15
N VAL A 325 -24.26 -13.82 1.82
CA VAL A 325 -22.82 -13.48 1.81
C VAL A 325 -22.32 -13.28 3.23
N PHE A 326 -21.04 -13.55 3.48
CA PHE A 326 -20.39 -13.09 4.71
C PHE A 326 -20.25 -11.56 4.67
N ALA A 327 -20.75 -10.90 5.72
CA ALA A 327 -20.44 -9.50 6.00
C ALA A 327 -19.25 -9.45 6.96
N ASN A 328 -18.24 -8.63 6.63
CA ASN A 328 -17.10 -8.34 7.50
C ASN A 328 -17.34 -7.02 8.25
#